data_AF-A0A661VUZ6-F1
#
_entry.id   AF-A0A661VUZ6-F1
#
_cell.length_a   1.000
_cell.length_b   1.000
_cell.length_c   1.000
_cell.angle_alpha   90.00
_cell.angle_beta   90.00
_cell.angle_gamma   90.00
#
_symmetry.space_group_name_H-M   'P 1'
#
loop_
_entity.id
_entity.type
_entity.pdbx_description
1 polymer ?
#
loop_
_entity_poly.entity_id
_entity_poly.type
_entity_poly.pdbx_seq_one_letter_code
_entity_poly.pdbx_strand_id
1 'polypeptide(L)'
;MYQSTYYVDKTTDTFADVLLAYGVASLLERLTQANGSETTVRVQDAGSVYAITLEDPIEEGFEEIAWFCDLPFIHTSKKKPPDDWPGPVVDYDTERERRNEYFEARKQLSNEAKRPGVTVDEFPELAAVLALEPRPDWDILAQINQMGAISAYAKVLTAWYESRVCFPDLLRLLLALFATTPNDVDNALKRWGDLDSRYRITLTLQEKHKVKLKKGNSVTPVQVLNPAMGKGINRPKADGAHRLGNPDSFWPLEFFKFWGMRRAGVPRIVQPPKPTPGRPPKDRKTYVLRPRNITLDTHDRVYRAFNRAMLRSTAVKIDVLAALRYTDAFLDQWLAGQLADARWGEEPGDYVSGMATAFYKDMGSAVAVLNLAEIGLPRWMRVEDEVQGRAYRALLEEHRQVVDSLQERNADEYRLLQVYRDFLSGHDLDALFVFAAGYARLTMSRIDKGQWSPRFTTTNLEVLIMGHNDKLKPILDNPGFQNIAAAIRRSTVIPQYFKARGQRGPYDIRYGLGAELLRQAAYPDRFVQVLSAFLHDYNRETMQVYERHKGNPPVRRPQVTTDDIQQVVALVDEHGSQTVANLLVAFGYAREPREPDVEEQGEASET
;
A
#
# COMPACT_ATOMS: atom_id res chain seq x y z
N MET A 1 -27.16 -2.62 24.73
CA MET A 1 -27.05 -1.22 24.22
C MET A 1 -25.92 -0.52 24.93
N TYR A 2 -25.89 -0.48 26.26
CA TYR A 2 -24.73 -0.08 27.06
C TYR A 2 -23.76 -1.25 27.16
N GLN A 3 -22.75 -1.26 26.30
CA GLN A 3 -21.79 -2.36 26.21
C GLN A 3 -20.46 -1.85 25.70
N SER A 4 -19.40 -2.57 26.03
CA SER A 4 -18.03 -2.24 25.60
C SER A 4 -17.69 -2.81 24.22
N THR A 5 -18.54 -3.65 23.61
CA THR A 5 -18.23 -4.28 22.32
C THR A 5 -19.43 -4.23 21.39
N TYR A 6 -19.21 -3.79 20.15
CA TYR A 6 -20.19 -3.78 19.06
C TYR A 6 -19.67 -4.57 17.87
N TYR A 7 -20.55 -4.99 16.97
CA TYR A 7 -20.23 -5.90 15.88
C TYR A 7 -20.74 -5.38 14.55
N VAL A 8 -19.91 -5.49 13.52
CA VAL A 8 -20.28 -5.26 12.12
C VAL A 8 -20.08 -6.56 11.34
N ASP A 9 -21.16 -7.13 10.81
CA ASP A 9 -21.11 -8.35 10.02
C ASP A 9 -20.44 -8.15 8.65
N LYS A 10 -19.66 -9.14 8.20
CA LYS A 10 -19.08 -9.17 6.86
C LYS A 10 -20.06 -9.78 5.86
N THR A 11 -20.98 -8.94 5.37
CA THR A 11 -22.09 -9.40 4.52
C THR A 11 -21.79 -9.37 3.02
N THR A 12 -20.79 -8.60 2.59
CA THR A 12 -20.47 -8.43 1.17
C THR A 12 -19.16 -9.08 0.77
N ASP A 13 -18.30 -9.39 1.74
CA ASP A 13 -16.92 -9.84 1.53
C ASP A 13 -16.14 -8.90 0.60
N THR A 14 -16.45 -7.61 0.70
CA THR A 14 -15.74 -6.54 0.01
C THR A 14 -15.29 -5.47 1.00
N PHE A 15 -14.53 -4.48 0.53
CA PHE A 15 -14.20 -3.35 1.39
C PHE A 15 -15.43 -2.60 1.94
N ALA A 16 -16.64 -2.80 1.40
CA ALA A 16 -17.84 -2.16 1.92
C ALA A 16 -18.07 -2.49 3.41
N ASP A 17 -17.73 -3.72 3.82
CA ASP A 17 -17.85 -4.15 5.22
C ASP A 17 -16.79 -3.47 6.11
N VAL A 18 -15.58 -3.31 5.58
CA VAL A 18 -14.48 -2.58 6.24
C VAL A 18 -14.83 -1.11 6.42
N LEU A 19 -15.37 -0.47 5.39
CA LEU A 19 -15.83 0.91 5.45
C LEU A 19 -16.95 1.08 6.47
N LEU A 20 -17.89 0.13 6.54
CA LEU A 20 -18.94 0.15 7.55
C LEU A 20 -18.34 0.05 8.96
N ALA A 21 -17.39 -0.87 9.19
CA ALA A 21 -16.71 -1.03 10.48
C ALA A 21 -16.03 0.26 10.95
N TYR A 22 -15.22 0.91 10.10
CA TYR A 22 -14.59 2.20 10.47
C TYR A 22 -15.61 3.33 10.66
N GLY A 23 -16.71 3.32 9.91
CA GLY A 23 -17.79 4.29 10.09
C GLY A 23 -18.49 4.15 11.44
N VAL A 24 -18.82 2.91 11.83
CA VAL A 24 -19.42 2.61 13.14
C VAL A 24 -18.42 2.89 14.27
N ALA A 25 -17.15 2.54 14.09
CA ALA A 25 -16.11 2.84 15.08
C ALA A 25 -15.95 4.35 15.29
N SER A 26 -16.08 5.16 14.23
CA SER A 26 -16.05 6.62 14.33
C SER A 26 -17.28 7.19 15.06
N LEU A 27 -18.45 6.57 14.90
CA LEU A 27 -19.64 6.92 15.69
C LEU A 27 -19.37 6.66 17.17
N LEU A 28 -18.90 5.46 17.51
CA LEU A 28 -18.68 5.06 18.90
C LEU A 28 -17.61 5.93 19.58
N GLU A 29 -16.50 6.22 18.89
CA GLU A 29 -15.48 7.16 19.36
C GLU A 29 -16.07 8.55 19.65
N ARG A 30 -16.96 9.04 18.79
CA ARG A 30 -17.61 10.34 19.01
C ARG A 30 -18.54 10.34 20.22
N LEU A 31 -19.24 9.23 20.47
CA LEU A 31 -20.13 9.08 21.61
C LEU A 31 -19.34 9.01 22.93
N THR A 32 -18.22 8.30 22.97
CA THR A 32 -17.38 8.21 24.18
C THR A 32 -16.68 9.53 24.48
N GLN A 33 -16.17 10.23 23.46
CA GLN A 33 -15.54 11.56 23.62
C GLN A 33 -16.50 12.62 24.14
N ALA A 34 -17.77 12.59 23.74
CA ALA A 34 -18.77 13.55 24.19
C ALA A 34 -19.07 13.44 25.70
N ASN A 35 -18.82 12.27 26.30
CA ASN A 35 -18.96 12.03 27.73
C ASN A 35 -17.69 12.41 28.52
N GLY A 36 -16.68 13.00 27.86
CA GLY A 36 -15.46 13.49 28.52
C GLY A 36 -14.37 12.45 28.75
N SER A 37 -14.50 11.23 28.20
CA SER A 37 -13.47 10.20 28.30
C SER A 37 -12.51 10.22 27.10
N GLU A 38 -11.21 10.18 27.35
CA GLU A 38 -10.19 9.81 26.35
C GLU A 38 -10.21 8.28 26.16
N THR A 39 -11.29 7.77 25.56
CA THR A 39 -11.50 6.32 25.42
C THR A 39 -10.78 5.75 24.20
N THR A 40 -10.05 4.65 24.40
CA THR A 40 -9.50 3.87 23.31
C THR A 40 -10.59 3.08 22.57
N VAL A 41 -10.71 3.28 21.26
CA VAL A 41 -11.57 2.46 20.38
C VAL A 41 -10.70 1.52 19.55
N ARG A 42 -10.97 0.22 19.62
CA ARG A 42 -10.24 -0.84 18.92
C ARG A 42 -11.12 -1.55 17.91
N VAL A 43 -10.63 -1.72 16.69
CA VAL A 43 -11.30 -2.49 15.64
C VAL A 43 -10.50 -3.77 15.41
N GLN A 44 -11.18 -4.91 15.57
CA GLN A 44 -10.60 -6.24 15.46
C GLN A 44 -11.36 -7.08 14.44
N ASP A 45 -10.62 -7.79 13.59
CA ASP A 45 -11.18 -8.86 12.76
C ASP A 45 -11.44 -10.10 13.62
N ALA A 46 -12.71 -10.46 13.78
CA ALA A 46 -13.17 -11.62 14.54
C ALA A 46 -13.79 -12.70 13.64
N GLY A 47 -13.30 -12.85 12.41
CA GLY A 47 -13.74 -13.88 11.46
C GLY A 47 -14.91 -13.40 10.60
N SER A 48 -16.13 -13.80 10.93
CA SER A 48 -17.34 -13.40 10.16
C SER A 48 -17.79 -11.97 10.45
N VAL A 49 -17.20 -11.31 11.45
CA VAL A 49 -17.55 -9.97 11.91
C VAL A 49 -16.29 -9.14 12.18
N TYR A 50 -16.43 -7.82 12.17
CA TYR A 50 -15.51 -6.92 12.86
C TYR A 50 -16.07 -6.62 14.25
N ALA A 51 -15.27 -6.84 15.30
CA ALA A 51 -15.59 -6.44 16.65
C ALA A 51 -14.98 -5.07 16.93
N ILE A 52 -15.78 -4.13 17.44
CA ILE A 52 -15.36 -2.80 17.85
C ILE A 52 -15.45 -2.73 19.36
N THR A 53 -14.30 -2.69 20.03
CA THR A 53 -14.20 -2.68 21.49
C THR A 53 -13.84 -1.28 21.97
N LEU A 54 -14.55 -0.83 22.99
CA LEU A 54 -14.36 0.41 23.71
C LEU A 54 -13.73 0.09 25.06
N GLU A 55 -12.70 0.85 25.44
CA GLU A 55 -12.13 0.75 26.78
C GLU A 55 -13.16 1.08 27.86
N ASP A 56 -13.93 2.16 27.64
CA ASP A 56 -15.09 2.52 28.46
C ASP A 56 -16.38 2.16 27.71
N PRO A 57 -17.36 1.52 28.38
CA PRO A 57 -18.64 1.24 27.75
C PRO A 57 -19.38 2.54 27.38
N ILE A 58 -20.30 2.45 26.43
CA ILE A 58 -21.32 3.51 26.28
C ILE A 58 -22.18 3.53 27.54
N GLU A 59 -22.23 4.67 28.22
CA GLU A 59 -23.02 4.91 29.44
C GLU A 59 -24.33 5.67 29.14
N GLU A 60 -25.21 5.73 30.12
CA GLU A 60 -26.40 6.58 30.10
C GLU A 60 -26.00 8.07 29.95
N GLY A 61 -26.81 8.87 29.25
CA GLY A 61 -26.50 10.28 29.00
C GLY A 61 -26.02 10.59 27.58
N PHE A 62 -25.70 9.55 26.78
CA PHE A 62 -25.43 9.72 25.34
C PHE A 62 -26.60 10.37 24.59
N GLU A 63 -27.80 10.35 25.18
CA GLU A 63 -29.00 10.95 24.63
C GLU A 63 -29.07 12.47 24.76
N GLU A 64 -28.21 13.04 25.60
CA GLU A 64 -28.04 14.49 25.72
C GLU A 64 -27.02 15.03 24.71
N ILE A 65 -26.32 14.15 23.99
CA ILE A 65 -25.32 14.52 22.99
C ILE A 65 -26.01 15.32 21.87
N ALA A 66 -25.49 16.53 21.65
CA ALA A 66 -25.91 17.39 20.55
C ALA A 66 -25.66 16.70 19.20
N TRP A 67 -26.51 16.98 18.22
CA TRP A 67 -26.32 16.50 16.85
C TRP A 67 -24.93 16.88 16.32
N PHE A 68 -24.28 15.94 15.63
CA PHE A 68 -22.97 16.15 15.00
C PHE A 68 -22.90 15.51 13.61
N CYS A 69 -22.00 16.00 12.78
CA CYS A 69 -21.64 15.37 11.51
C CYS A 69 -20.22 15.78 11.10
N ASP A 70 -19.29 14.83 11.16
CA ASP A 70 -17.90 15.11 10.81
C ASP A 70 -17.65 15.03 9.30
N LEU A 71 -18.58 14.45 8.55
CA LEU A 71 -18.54 14.41 7.09
C LEU A 71 -18.84 15.80 6.51
N PRO A 72 -17.94 16.38 5.68
CA PRO A 72 -18.19 17.67 5.06
C PRO A 72 -19.26 17.57 3.98
N PHE A 73 -20.19 18.51 3.94
CA PHE A 73 -21.07 18.65 2.79
C PHE A 73 -20.27 19.17 1.59
N ILE A 74 -20.31 18.45 0.46
CA ILE A 74 -19.62 18.85 -0.77
C ILE A 74 -20.52 19.82 -1.54
N HIS A 75 -20.22 21.11 -1.46
CA HIS A 75 -20.90 22.16 -2.20
C HIS A 75 -20.42 22.18 -3.65
N THR A 76 -21.37 22.15 -4.57
CA THR A 76 -21.17 22.29 -6.02
C THR A 76 -22.27 23.17 -6.59
N SER A 77 -22.13 23.60 -7.85
CA SER A 77 -23.20 24.29 -8.59
C SER A 77 -24.56 23.57 -8.58
N LYS A 78 -24.58 22.24 -8.42
CA LYS A 78 -25.81 21.41 -8.44
C LYS A 78 -26.26 20.92 -7.07
N LYS A 79 -25.42 21.01 -6.04
CA LYS A 79 -25.66 20.44 -4.71
C LYS A 79 -25.23 21.43 -3.65
N LYS A 80 -26.20 21.88 -2.86
CA LYS A 80 -26.01 22.82 -1.76
C LYS A 80 -26.34 22.12 -0.44
N PRO A 81 -25.67 22.48 0.67
CA PRO A 81 -26.07 22.00 1.98
C PRO A 81 -27.52 22.44 2.29
N PRO A 82 -28.23 21.74 3.18
CA PRO A 82 -29.48 22.24 3.76
C PRO A 82 -29.30 23.63 4.39
N ASP A 83 -30.39 24.41 4.44
CA ASP A 83 -30.41 25.65 5.21
C ASP A 83 -30.05 25.35 6.68
N ASP A 84 -29.24 26.21 7.29
CA ASP A 84 -28.74 26.08 8.66
C ASP A 84 -27.89 24.82 8.93
N TRP A 85 -27.29 24.20 7.90
CA TRP A 85 -26.34 23.10 8.07
C TRP A 85 -25.18 23.49 9.02
N PRO A 86 -25.06 22.86 10.21
CA PRO A 86 -24.07 23.27 11.20
C PRO A 86 -22.74 22.51 11.06
N GLY A 87 -22.67 21.52 10.16
CA GLY A 87 -21.47 20.74 9.90
C GLY A 87 -20.50 21.44 8.94
N PRO A 88 -19.33 20.83 8.67
CA PRO A 88 -18.38 21.37 7.73
C PRO A 88 -18.94 21.39 6.30
N VAL A 89 -18.55 22.40 5.52
CA VAL A 89 -18.88 22.54 4.09
C VAL A 89 -17.58 22.73 3.31
N VAL A 90 -17.47 22.07 2.17
CA VAL A 90 -16.31 22.20 1.26
C VAL A 90 -16.82 22.62 -0.11
N ASP A 91 -16.32 23.75 -0.61
CA ASP A 91 -16.53 24.14 -2.00
C ASP A 91 -15.64 23.29 -2.91
N TYR A 92 -16.27 22.45 -3.73
CA TYR A 92 -15.56 21.52 -4.59
C TYR A 92 -14.72 22.23 -5.65
N ASP A 93 -15.26 23.29 -6.26
CA ASP A 93 -14.60 23.94 -7.39
C ASP A 93 -13.42 24.81 -6.89
N THR A 94 -13.57 25.49 -5.75
CA THR A 94 -12.46 26.19 -5.09
C THR A 94 -11.33 25.25 -4.70
N GLU A 95 -11.62 24.12 -4.05
CA GLU A 95 -10.57 23.15 -3.67
C GLU A 95 -9.93 22.48 -4.91
N ARG A 96 -10.70 22.27 -5.99
CA ARG A 96 -10.16 21.79 -7.26
C ARG A 96 -9.15 22.77 -7.85
N GLU A 97 -9.45 24.06 -7.81
CA GLU A 97 -8.60 25.14 -8.31
C GLU A 97 -7.33 25.26 -7.46
N ARG A 98 -7.48 25.33 -6.13
CA ARG A 98 -6.35 25.32 -5.18
C ARG A 98 -5.40 24.14 -5.43
N ARG A 99 -5.94 22.95 -5.67
CA ARG A 99 -5.12 21.78 -6.01
C ARG A 99 -4.39 21.93 -7.33
N ASN A 100 -5.04 22.47 -8.36
CA ASN A 100 -4.36 22.71 -9.64
C ASN A 100 -3.21 23.69 -9.45
N GLU A 101 -3.44 24.79 -8.73
CA GLU A 101 -2.42 25.79 -8.39
C GLU A 101 -1.26 25.17 -7.60
N TYR A 102 -1.53 24.33 -6.60
CA TYR A 102 -0.51 23.58 -5.86
C TYR A 102 0.40 22.78 -6.79
N PHE A 103 -0.17 22.00 -7.71
CA PHE A 103 0.63 21.17 -8.62
C PHE A 103 1.36 22.00 -9.68
N GLU A 104 0.82 23.13 -10.13
CA GLU A 104 1.55 24.05 -11.00
C GLU A 104 2.72 24.72 -10.26
N ALA A 105 2.49 25.23 -9.04
CA ALA A 105 3.54 25.81 -8.21
C ALA A 105 4.65 24.79 -7.90
N ARG A 106 4.27 23.55 -7.55
CA ARG A 106 5.22 22.46 -7.30
C ARG A 106 6.05 22.10 -8.54
N LYS A 107 5.53 22.25 -9.75
CA LYS A 107 6.33 22.01 -10.98
C LYS A 107 7.46 23.02 -11.12
N GLN A 108 7.22 24.28 -10.73
CA GLN A 108 8.18 25.37 -10.82
C GLN A 108 9.34 25.27 -9.81
N LEU A 109 9.20 24.48 -8.74
CA LEU A 109 10.28 24.25 -7.78
C LEU A 109 11.51 23.60 -8.43
N SER A 110 12.70 23.91 -7.92
CA SER A 110 13.94 23.23 -8.30
C SER A 110 13.91 21.74 -7.92
N ASN A 111 14.79 20.93 -8.50
CA ASN A 111 14.88 19.50 -8.13
C ASN A 111 15.41 19.31 -6.70
N GLU A 112 16.17 20.27 -6.18
CA GLU A 112 16.68 20.28 -4.80
C GLU A 112 15.56 20.59 -3.82
N ALA A 113 14.75 21.63 -4.07
CA ALA A 113 13.58 21.96 -3.26
C ALA A 113 12.51 20.85 -3.25
N LYS A 114 12.53 19.94 -4.23
CA LYS A 114 11.63 18.77 -4.31
C LYS A 114 12.13 17.57 -3.51
N ARG A 115 13.32 17.60 -2.92
CA ARG A 115 13.88 16.47 -2.17
C ARG A 115 13.08 16.25 -0.87
N PRO A 116 12.88 15.00 -0.44
CA PRO A 116 12.27 14.72 0.86
C PRO A 116 13.09 15.32 2.01
N GLY A 117 12.42 15.85 3.03
CA GLY A 117 13.06 16.39 4.24
C GLY A 117 13.53 17.85 4.15
N VAL A 118 13.41 18.46 2.96
CA VAL A 118 13.77 19.87 2.75
C VAL A 118 12.79 20.80 3.46
N THR A 119 13.33 21.86 4.08
CA THR A 119 12.57 22.82 4.88
C THR A 119 12.36 24.15 4.17
N VAL A 120 11.39 24.93 4.64
CA VAL A 120 11.16 26.31 4.18
C VAL A 120 12.36 27.22 4.47
N ASP A 121 13.11 26.93 5.54
CA ASP A 121 14.32 27.69 5.89
C ASP A 121 15.44 27.49 4.85
N GLU A 122 15.54 26.28 4.28
CA GLU A 122 16.48 25.96 3.21
C GLU A 122 16.00 26.47 1.84
N PHE A 123 14.70 26.40 1.56
CA PHE A 123 14.10 26.82 0.29
C PHE A 123 12.81 27.62 0.53
N PRO A 124 12.89 28.95 0.65
CA PRO A 124 11.76 29.82 0.98
C PRO A 124 10.57 29.70 0.02
N GLU A 125 10.81 29.37 -1.26
CA GLU A 125 9.77 29.14 -2.27
C GLU A 125 8.81 27.99 -1.90
N LEU A 126 9.21 27.09 -0.99
CA LEU A 126 8.33 26.05 -0.46
C LEU A 126 7.14 26.63 0.32
N ALA A 127 7.30 27.78 0.97
CA ALA A 127 6.22 28.40 1.73
C ALA A 127 4.98 28.66 0.87
N ALA A 128 5.18 29.15 -0.36
CA ALA A 128 4.10 29.41 -1.31
C ALA A 128 3.39 28.11 -1.75
N VAL A 129 4.15 27.02 -1.93
CA VAL A 129 3.59 25.72 -2.31
C VAL A 129 2.84 25.08 -1.13
N LEU A 130 3.38 25.15 0.08
CA LEU A 130 2.74 24.63 1.30
C LEU A 130 1.46 25.39 1.65
N ALA A 131 1.40 26.71 1.41
CA ALA A 131 0.18 27.49 1.57
C ALA A 131 -0.97 26.98 0.67
N LEU A 132 -0.62 26.46 -0.51
CA LEU A 132 -1.57 25.86 -1.46
C LEU A 132 -1.85 24.38 -1.20
N GLU A 133 -1.28 23.76 -0.16
CA GLU A 133 -1.41 22.33 0.06
C GLU A 133 -2.90 21.91 0.09
N PRO A 134 -3.32 20.95 -0.76
CA PRO A 134 -4.69 20.48 -0.79
C PRO A 134 -5.07 19.80 0.52
N ARG A 135 -6.36 19.82 0.83
CA ARG A 135 -6.88 19.06 1.98
C ARG A 135 -6.47 17.57 1.92
N PRO A 136 -6.15 16.95 3.07
CA PRO A 136 -5.78 15.53 3.11
C PRO A 136 -6.86 14.57 2.58
N ASP A 137 -8.13 14.96 2.66
CA ASP A 137 -9.29 14.18 2.20
C ASP A 137 -9.72 14.53 0.76
N TRP A 138 -9.00 15.40 0.04
CA TRP A 138 -9.37 15.86 -1.30
C TRP A 138 -9.65 14.69 -2.26
N ASP A 139 -8.78 13.68 -2.33
CA ASP A 139 -8.91 12.60 -3.31
C ASP A 139 -10.22 11.79 -3.09
N ILE A 140 -10.70 11.71 -1.84
CA ILE A 140 -11.99 11.09 -1.50
C ILE A 140 -13.14 11.95 -2.02
N LEU A 141 -13.14 13.26 -1.73
CA LEU A 141 -14.17 14.20 -2.19
C LEU A 141 -14.23 14.26 -3.74
N ALA A 142 -13.04 14.29 -4.36
CA ALA A 142 -12.84 14.20 -5.79
C ALA A 142 -13.45 12.93 -6.37
N GLN A 143 -13.23 11.78 -5.75
CA GLN A 143 -13.78 10.52 -6.20
C GLN A 143 -15.31 10.49 -6.08
N ILE A 144 -15.88 10.92 -4.96
CA ILE A 144 -17.33 10.99 -4.74
C ILE A 144 -18.01 11.80 -5.84
N ASN A 145 -17.46 12.97 -6.18
CA ASN A 145 -18.01 13.81 -7.23
C ASN A 145 -17.80 13.21 -8.64
N GLN A 146 -16.57 12.81 -8.96
CA GLN A 146 -16.20 12.38 -10.31
C GLN A 146 -16.77 11.01 -10.70
N MET A 147 -17.12 10.16 -9.73
CA MET A 147 -17.76 8.86 -9.96
C MET A 147 -19.30 8.91 -9.89
N GLY A 148 -19.89 10.12 -9.86
CA GLY A 148 -21.34 10.30 -9.85
C GLY A 148 -22.03 9.94 -8.53
N ALA A 149 -21.27 9.74 -7.44
CA ALA A 149 -21.80 9.41 -6.13
C ALA A 149 -22.28 10.63 -5.33
N ILE A 150 -22.01 11.85 -5.81
CA ILE A 150 -22.37 13.11 -5.13
C ILE A 150 -23.85 13.21 -4.76
N SER A 151 -24.75 12.68 -5.59
CA SER A 151 -26.19 12.71 -5.28
C SER A 151 -26.54 11.76 -4.14
N ALA A 152 -25.91 10.58 -4.06
CA ALA A 152 -26.12 9.65 -2.96
C ALA A 152 -25.48 10.18 -1.66
N TYR A 153 -24.29 10.75 -1.75
CA TYR A 153 -23.60 11.39 -0.63
C TYR A 153 -24.44 12.52 -0.02
N ALA A 154 -24.84 13.51 -0.82
CA ALA A 154 -25.68 14.60 -0.35
C ALA A 154 -26.99 14.09 0.27
N LYS A 155 -27.59 13.04 -0.31
CA LYS A 155 -28.83 12.45 0.18
C LYS A 155 -28.72 11.87 1.58
N VAL A 156 -27.66 11.10 1.86
CA VAL A 156 -27.47 10.51 3.20
C VAL A 156 -27.05 11.56 4.23
N LEU A 157 -26.28 12.59 3.84
CA LEU A 157 -25.96 13.72 4.72
C LEU A 157 -27.22 14.52 5.08
N THR A 158 -28.09 14.82 4.11
CA THR A 158 -29.36 15.49 4.40
C THR A 158 -30.25 14.61 5.30
N ALA A 159 -30.30 13.30 5.07
CA ALA A 159 -31.06 12.41 5.95
C ALA A 159 -30.55 12.42 7.40
N TRP A 160 -29.23 12.42 7.57
CA TRP A 160 -28.59 12.56 8.88
C TRP A 160 -28.94 13.90 9.56
N TYR A 161 -28.95 15.00 8.81
CA TYR A 161 -29.34 16.33 9.30
C TYR A 161 -30.82 16.42 9.69
N GLU A 162 -31.73 15.87 8.89
CA GLU A 162 -33.16 15.88 9.24
C GLU A 162 -33.44 15.01 10.47
N SER A 163 -32.60 14.02 10.75
CA SER A 163 -32.70 13.19 11.95
C SER A 163 -32.36 13.91 13.25
N ARG A 164 -31.91 15.19 13.21
CA ARG A 164 -31.63 15.99 14.40
C ARG A 164 -32.81 16.09 15.36
N VAL A 165 -34.04 16.05 14.83
CA VAL A 165 -35.29 16.12 15.61
C VAL A 165 -35.54 14.89 16.48
N CYS A 166 -34.89 13.77 16.17
CA CYS A 166 -35.01 12.50 16.89
C CYS A 166 -33.63 11.87 17.14
N PHE A 167 -32.59 12.70 17.23
CA PHE A 167 -31.20 12.21 17.23
C PHE A 167 -30.92 11.16 18.31
N PRO A 168 -31.39 11.32 19.56
CA PRO A 168 -31.20 10.30 20.59
C PRO A 168 -31.84 8.94 20.25
N ASP A 169 -33.02 8.96 19.64
CA ASP A 169 -33.70 7.72 19.22
C ASP A 169 -33.02 7.06 18.02
N LEU A 170 -32.45 7.86 17.11
CA LEU A 170 -31.60 7.34 16.04
C LEU A 170 -30.35 6.66 16.63
N LEU A 171 -29.67 7.29 17.58
CA LEU A 171 -28.51 6.70 18.24
C LEU A 171 -28.87 5.37 18.93
N ARG A 172 -29.99 5.33 19.68
CA ARG A 172 -30.52 4.08 20.28
C ARG A 172 -30.75 2.98 19.25
N LEU A 173 -31.33 3.32 18.10
CA LEU A 173 -31.56 2.37 17.02
C LEU A 173 -30.23 1.81 16.49
N LEU A 174 -29.25 2.68 16.25
CA LEU A 174 -27.95 2.29 15.70
C LEU A 174 -27.10 1.47 16.68
N LEU A 175 -27.07 1.87 17.95
CA LEU A 175 -26.41 1.11 19.01
C LEU A 175 -27.05 -0.29 19.15
N ALA A 176 -28.38 -0.39 19.04
CA ALA A 176 -29.05 -1.69 19.05
C ALA A 176 -28.74 -2.54 17.81
N LEU A 177 -28.66 -1.94 16.62
CA LEU A 177 -28.36 -2.63 15.36
C LEU A 177 -26.98 -3.32 15.41
N PHE A 178 -25.97 -2.63 15.95
CA PHE A 178 -24.61 -3.15 16.04
C PHE A 178 -24.32 -3.83 17.39
N ALA A 179 -25.32 -3.99 18.26
CA ALA A 179 -25.10 -4.58 19.58
C ALA A 179 -24.82 -6.09 19.54
N THR A 180 -25.37 -6.78 18.55
CA THR A 180 -25.30 -8.23 18.42
C THR A 180 -25.06 -8.63 16.97
N THR A 181 -24.54 -9.84 16.78
CA THR A 181 -24.48 -10.51 15.48
C THR A 181 -25.52 -11.66 15.46
N PRO A 182 -26.24 -11.85 14.34
CA PRO A 182 -26.21 -11.02 13.14
C PRO A 182 -26.86 -9.63 13.35
N ASN A 183 -26.39 -8.62 12.63
CA ASN A 183 -26.95 -7.28 12.59
C ASN A 183 -28.34 -7.32 11.91
N ASP A 184 -29.40 -7.17 12.71
CA ASP A 184 -30.80 -7.23 12.23
C ASP A 184 -31.24 -5.93 11.53
N VAL A 185 -30.79 -5.77 10.28
CA VAL A 185 -31.09 -4.61 9.44
C VAL A 185 -32.59 -4.48 9.14
N ASP A 186 -33.31 -5.61 9.00
CA ASP A 186 -34.74 -5.61 8.72
C ASP A 186 -35.56 -5.05 9.88
N ASN A 187 -35.23 -5.41 11.12
CA ASN A 187 -35.84 -4.84 12.30
C ASN A 187 -35.45 -3.36 12.47
N ALA A 188 -34.19 -3.00 12.22
CA ALA A 188 -33.76 -1.59 12.25
C ALA A 188 -34.54 -0.73 11.24
N LEU A 189 -34.80 -1.25 10.04
CA LEU A 189 -35.63 -0.59 9.03
C LEU A 189 -37.07 -0.38 9.50
N LYS A 190 -37.68 -1.40 10.15
CA LYS A 190 -39.03 -1.28 10.73
C LYS A 190 -39.09 -0.20 11.81
N ARG A 191 -38.16 -0.25 12.78
CA ARG A 191 -38.06 0.73 13.88
C ARG A 191 -37.81 2.14 13.35
N TRP A 192 -37.01 2.27 12.30
CA TRP A 192 -36.81 3.56 11.63
C TRP A 192 -38.11 4.07 10.99
N GLY A 193 -38.91 3.20 10.36
CA GLY A 193 -40.23 3.56 9.84
C GLY A 193 -41.18 4.11 10.91
N ASP A 194 -41.12 3.56 12.13
CA ASP A 194 -41.90 4.05 13.27
C ASP A 194 -41.42 5.44 13.73
N LEU A 195 -40.09 5.65 13.80
CA LEU A 195 -39.50 6.95 14.15
C LEU A 195 -39.82 8.02 13.10
N ASP A 196 -39.66 7.69 11.83
CA ASP A 196 -40.01 8.55 10.70
C ASP A 196 -41.48 9.00 10.77
N SER A 197 -42.39 8.05 11.01
CA SER A 197 -43.82 8.33 11.17
C SER A 197 -44.12 9.22 12.39
N ARG A 198 -43.46 8.96 13.52
CA ARG A 198 -43.67 9.67 14.79
C ARG A 198 -43.20 11.11 14.73
N TYR A 199 -41.96 11.30 14.29
CA TYR A 199 -41.31 12.61 14.25
C TYR A 199 -41.57 13.37 12.94
N ARG A 200 -42.35 12.75 12.02
CA ARG A 200 -42.62 13.27 10.67
C ARG A 200 -41.33 13.69 9.99
N ILE A 201 -40.32 12.82 10.05
CA ILE A 201 -39.00 12.98 9.42
C ILE A 201 -39.19 12.76 7.92
N THR A 202 -40.11 13.49 7.31
CA THR A 202 -40.62 13.18 5.99
C THR A 202 -39.49 13.46 5.01
N LEU A 203 -38.65 12.45 4.74
CA LEU A 203 -37.55 12.43 3.76
C LEU A 203 -38.10 12.39 2.33
N THR A 204 -39.26 13.01 2.17
CA THR A 204 -40.15 13.14 1.04
C THR A 204 -40.90 14.46 1.21
N LEU A 205 -40.56 15.45 0.37
CA LEU A 205 -41.37 16.63 0.05
C LEU A 205 -41.50 17.73 1.13
N GLN A 206 -40.41 18.46 1.40
CA GLN A 206 -40.51 19.92 1.48
C GLN A 206 -40.08 20.53 0.15
N GLU A 207 -40.90 21.44 -0.40
CA GLU A 207 -40.83 21.92 -1.79
C GLU A 207 -39.51 22.61 -2.18
N LYS A 208 -38.70 23.05 -1.20
CA LYS A 208 -37.44 23.77 -1.42
C LYS A 208 -36.19 22.87 -1.51
N HIS A 209 -36.14 21.75 -0.78
CA HIS A 209 -34.98 20.84 -0.74
C HIS A 209 -35.42 19.40 -1.02
N LYS A 210 -35.63 19.09 -2.31
CA LYS A 210 -36.19 17.82 -2.80
C LYS A 210 -35.26 16.62 -2.53
N VAL A 211 -35.27 16.08 -1.32
CA VAL A 211 -34.79 14.72 -1.06
C VAL A 211 -35.99 13.79 -1.04
N LYS A 212 -36.01 12.80 -1.93
CA LYS A 212 -36.97 11.67 -1.89
C LYS A 212 -36.19 10.40 -1.61
N LEU A 213 -36.32 9.82 -0.42
CA LEU A 213 -35.93 8.43 -0.20
C LEU A 213 -36.84 7.49 -1.00
N LYS A 214 -36.34 6.30 -1.32
CA LYS A 214 -37.19 5.26 -1.91
C LYS A 214 -38.16 4.76 -0.83
N LYS A 215 -39.20 4.04 -1.26
CA LYS A 215 -40.13 3.35 -0.35
C LYS A 215 -39.34 2.50 0.65
N GLY A 216 -39.57 2.69 1.95
CA GLY A 216 -38.82 2.01 3.01
C GLY A 216 -37.54 2.72 3.47
N ASN A 217 -37.40 4.03 3.22
CA ASN A 217 -36.25 4.84 3.68
C ASN A 217 -34.88 4.31 3.24
N SER A 218 -34.85 3.73 2.04
CA SER A 218 -33.65 3.19 1.42
C SER A 218 -33.00 4.15 0.42
N VAL A 219 -31.70 3.92 0.19
CA VAL A 219 -30.91 4.55 -0.86
C VAL A 219 -30.34 3.48 -1.79
N THR A 220 -30.03 3.87 -3.03
CA THR A 220 -29.28 2.98 -3.94
C THR A 220 -27.81 3.00 -3.52
N PRO A 221 -27.20 1.85 -3.18
CA PRO A 221 -25.75 1.72 -2.98
C PRO A 221 -24.96 2.25 -4.17
N VAL A 222 -23.89 2.99 -3.89
CA VAL A 222 -22.99 3.50 -4.93
C VAL A 222 -21.73 2.65 -5.03
N GLN A 223 -21.24 2.44 -6.25
CA GLN A 223 -20.07 1.59 -6.54
C GLN A 223 -18.75 2.08 -5.90
N VAL A 224 -18.68 3.36 -5.51
CA VAL A 224 -17.51 3.91 -4.82
C VAL A 224 -17.36 3.33 -3.40
N LEU A 225 -18.48 2.93 -2.78
CA LEU A 225 -18.51 2.29 -1.46
C LEU A 225 -18.79 0.79 -1.53
N ASN A 226 -19.54 0.37 -2.54
CA ASN A 226 -20.05 -1.00 -2.69
C ASN A 226 -19.62 -1.54 -4.06
N PRO A 227 -18.34 -1.92 -4.23
CA PRO A 227 -17.80 -2.22 -5.54
C PRO A 227 -18.38 -3.51 -6.16
N ALA A 228 -18.84 -4.47 -5.35
CA ALA A 228 -19.58 -5.64 -5.83
C ALA A 228 -20.94 -5.29 -6.48
N MET A 229 -21.48 -4.08 -6.23
CA MET A 229 -22.73 -3.61 -6.84
C MET A 229 -22.51 -3.00 -8.24
N GLY A 230 -21.29 -3.07 -8.78
CA GLY A 230 -21.00 -2.69 -10.17
C GLY A 230 -21.78 -3.54 -11.16
N LYS A 231 -22.49 -2.90 -12.10
CA LYS A 231 -23.23 -3.62 -13.15
C LYS A 231 -22.26 -4.48 -13.96
N GLY A 232 -22.44 -5.80 -13.92
CA GLY A 232 -21.65 -6.78 -14.67
C GLY A 232 -20.74 -7.69 -13.82
N ILE A 233 -20.55 -7.41 -12.53
CA ILE A 233 -19.72 -8.27 -11.64
C ILE A 233 -20.47 -9.52 -11.18
N ASN A 234 -21.75 -9.42 -10.86
CA ASN A 234 -22.54 -10.54 -10.31
C ASN A 234 -23.10 -11.52 -11.36
N ARG A 235 -22.45 -11.68 -12.52
CA ARG A 235 -22.85 -12.69 -13.51
C ARG A 235 -21.66 -13.33 -14.24
N PRO A 236 -21.69 -14.66 -14.51
CA PRO A 236 -20.70 -15.36 -15.33
C PRO A 236 -20.57 -14.82 -16.76
N LYS A 237 -21.59 -14.11 -17.26
CA LYS A 237 -21.60 -13.45 -18.56
C LYS A 237 -22.23 -12.07 -18.45
N ALA A 238 -21.64 -11.09 -19.11
CA ALA A 238 -22.11 -9.70 -19.12
C ALA A 238 -23.33 -9.50 -20.04
N ASP A 239 -24.35 -10.36 -19.94
CA ASP A 239 -25.60 -10.26 -20.70
C ASP A 239 -26.78 -9.93 -19.77
N GLY A 240 -27.12 -8.64 -19.71
CA GLY A 240 -28.33 -8.19 -19.01
C GLY A 240 -28.13 -7.16 -17.91
N ALA A 241 -27.25 -6.18 -18.11
CA ALA A 241 -27.12 -5.02 -17.20
C ALA A 241 -28.45 -4.25 -16.98
N HIS A 242 -29.43 -4.42 -17.89
CA HIS A 242 -30.79 -3.88 -17.80
C HIS A 242 -31.72 -4.66 -16.86
N ARG A 243 -31.36 -5.88 -16.45
CA ARG A 243 -32.17 -6.75 -15.56
C ARG A 243 -31.78 -6.67 -14.09
N LEU A 244 -30.66 -6.02 -13.77
CA LEU A 244 -30.29 -5.67 -12.40
C LEU A 244 -31.20 -4.51 -11.96
N GLY A 245 -32.19 -4.82 -11.10
CA GLY A 245 -32.88 -3.80 -10.32
C GLY A 245 -31.85 -3.01 -9.49
N ASN A 246 -32.19 -1.77 -9.12
CA ASN A 246 -31.33 -1.00 -8.23
C ASN A 246 -31.43 -1.60 -6.82
N PRO A 247 -30.35 -2.13 -6.22
CA PRO A 247 -30.41 -2.62 -4.85
C PRO A 247 -30.79 -1.47 -3.92
N ASP A 248 -31.43 -1.82 -2.81
CA ASP A 248 -31.82 -0.91 -1.75
C ASP A 248 -30.96 -1.21 -0.52
N SER A 249 -30.45 -0.15 0.10
CA SER A 249 -29.71 -0.22 1.36
C SER A 249 -30.29 0.75 2.36
N PHE A 250 -30.28 0.34 3.63
CA PHE A 250 -30.68 1.21 4.74
C PHE A 250 -29.72 2.39 4.82
N TRP A 251 -30.26 3.61 4.72
CA TRP A 251 -29.45 4.82 4.50
C TRP A 251 -28.33 5.07 5.54
N PRO A 252 -28.47 4.73 6.84
CA PRO A 252 -27.38 4.91 7.80
C PRO A 252 -26.18 4.01 7.51
N LEU A 253 -26.39 2.81 6.93
CA LEU A 253 -25.28 1.94 6.54
C LEU A 253 -24.44 2.61 5.44
N GLU A 254 -25.07 3.24 4.47
CA GLU A 254 -24.36 3.99 3.43
C GLU A 254 -23.71 5.27 3.96
N PHE A 255 -24.35 5.94 4.93
CA PHE A 255 -23.74 7.07 5.65
C PHE A 255 -22.45 6.65 6.36
N PHE A 256 -22.47 5.55 7.13
CA PHE A 256 -21.28 5.04 7.81
C PHE A 256 -20.20 4.57 6.84
N LYS A 257 -20.56 3.98 5.71
CA LYS A 257 -19.57 3.65 4.67
C LYS A 257 -18.88 4.89 4.11
N PHE A 258 -19.59 6.01 3.91
CA PHE A 258 -18.93 7.27 3.53
C PHE A 258 -18.01 7.80 4.63
N TRP A 259 -18.41 7.65 5.90
CA TRP A 259 -17.56 8.01 7.02
C TRP A 259 -16.28 7.16 7.06
N GLY A 260 -16.42 5.84 6.97
CA GLY A 260 -15.29 4.92 6.87
C GLY A 260 -14.43 5.18 5.65
N MET A 261 -15.00 5.59 4.51
CA MET A 261 -14.24 5.95 3.31
C MET A 261 -13.32 7.14 3.57
N ARG A 262 -13.76 8.11 4.38
CA ARG A 262 -12.91 9.24 4.78
C ARG A 262 -11.77 8.81 5.70
N ARG A 263 -12.00 7.79 6.54
CA ARG A 263 -11.05 7.34 7.58
C ARG A 263 -10.07 6.27 7.11
N ALA A 264 -10.46 5.40 6.18
CA ALA A 264 -9.66 4.24 5.75
C ALA A 264 -9.48 4.13 4.24
N GLY A 265 -10.15 4.97 3.44
CA GLY A 265 -10.11 4.93 1.98
C GLY A 265 -9.01 5.78 1.37
N VAL A 266 -8.17 5.17 0.53
CA VAL A 266 -7.08 5.85 -0.21
C VAL A 266 -7.33 5.73 -1.70
N PRO A 267 -8.12 6.64 -2.31
CA PRO A 267 -8.37 6.60 -3.74
C PRO A 267 -7.27 7.30 -4.54
N ARG A 268 -6.85 6.67 -5.64
CA ARG A 268 -5.79 7.18 -6.52
C ARG A 268 -6.16 7.05 -7.98
N ILE A 269 -5.83 8.08 -8.76
CA ILE A 269 -5.87 8.00 -10.22
C ILE A 269 -4.70 7.14 -10.68
N VAL A 270 -5.01 6.16 -11.52
CA VAL A 270 -4.01 5.29 -12.14
C VAL A 270 -3.40 6.01 -13.32
N GLN A 271 -2.07 6.07 -13.36
CA GLN A 271 -1.34 6.63 -14.47
C GLN A 271 -1.33 5.63 -15.63
N PRO A 272 -1.66 6.05 -16.87
CA PRO A 272 -1.53 5.16 -18.01
C PRO A 272 -0.05 4.83 -18.25
N PRO A 273 0.28 3.58 -18.61
CA PRO A 273 1.67 3.15 -18.79
C PRO A 273 2.35 3.84 -19.99
N LYS A 274 1.57 4.28 -20.98
CA LYS A 274 2.03 5.05 -22.14
C LYS A 274 1.29 6.38 -22.20
N PRO A 275 1.97 7.49 -22.57
CA PRO A 275 1.29 8.73 -22.91
C PRO A 275 0.24 8.45 -24.00
N THR A 276 -1.00 8.83 -23.74
CA THR A 276 -2.09 8.66 -24.71
C THR A 276 -2.36 10.01 -25.36
N PRO A 277 -2.43 10.11 -26.71
CA PRO A 277 -2.86 11.34 -27.37
C PRO A 277 -4.28 11.71 -26.91
N GLY A 278 -4.50 12.99 -26.59
CA GLY A 278 -5.79 13.49 -26.10
C GLY A 278 -5.95 13.37 -24.57
N ARG A 279 -7.20 13.37 -24.10
CA ARG A 279 -7.50 13.27 -22.66
C ARG A 279 -7.26 11.83 -22.19
N PRO A 280 -6.26 11.56 -21.33
CA PRO A 280 -6.01 10.21 -20.85
C PRO A 280 -7.21 9.70 -20.03
N PRO A 281 -7.51 8.39 -20.09
CA PRO A 281 -8.53 7.80 -19.26
C PRO A 281 -8.18 8.03 -17.78
N LYS A 282 -9.19 8.43 -16.98
CA LYS A 282 -9.03 8.62 -15.54
C LYS A 282 -9.38 7.33 -14.81
N ASP A 283 -8.65 6.27 -15.13
CA ASP A 283 -8.75 5.00 -14.39
C ASP A 283 -8.41 5.26 -12.90
N ARG A 284 -9.05 4.54 -11.97
CA ARG A 284 -8.92 4.79 -10.53
C ARG A 284 -8.78 3.50 -9.75
N LYS A 285 -7.98 3.50 -8.69
CA LYS A 285 -7.96 2.46 -7.68
C LYS A 285 -8.36 3.04 -6.34
N THR A 286 -9.07 2.25 -5.54
CA THR A 286 -9.35 2.56 -4.14
C THR A 286 -8.76 1.47 -3.29
N TYR A 287 -7.93 1.84 -2.32
CA TYR A 287 -7.40 0.95 -1.30
C TYR A 287 -8.14 1.24 0.00
N VAL A 288 -8.55 0.20 0.72
CA VAL A 288 -9.17 0.31 2.03
C VAL A 288 -8.41 -0.58 3.00
N LEU A 289 -7.86 0.02 4.06
CA LEU A 289 -7.06 -0.68 5.06
C LEU A 289 -7.92 -1.71 5.80
N ARG A 290 -7.48 -2.97 5.87
CA ARG A 290 -8.21 -4.05 6.53
C ARG A 290 -7.70 -4.24 7.96
N PRO A 291 -8.48 -3.87 8.99
CA PRO A 291 -8.02 -4.01 10.36
C PRO A 291 -7.90 -5.50 10.70
N ARG A 292 -6.90 -5.85 11.50
CA ARG A 292 -6.76 -7.15 12.14
C ARG A 292 -6.96 -7.01 13.64
N ASN A 293 -6.21 -6.10 14.27
CA ASN A 293 -6.38 -5.71 15.67
C ASN A 293 -5.68 -4.36 15.87
N ILE A 294 -6.41 -3.25 15.75
CA ILE A 294 -5.81 -1.91 15.75
C ILE A 294 -6.69 -0.91 16.49
N THR A 295 -6.09 -0.01 17.26
CA THR A 295 -6.80 1.16 17.82
C THR A 295 -7.04 2.23 16.75
N LEU A 296 -8.11 3.01 16.88
CA LEU A 296 -8.39 4.11 15.96
C LEU A 296 -7.30 5.20 16.00
N ASP A 297 -6.69 5.44 17.16
CA ASP A 297 -5.56 6.39 17.28
C ASP A 297 -4.34 5.92 16.46
N THR A 298 -3.91 4.67 16.65
CA THR A 298 -2.82 4.07 15.86
C THR A 298 -3.15 4.06 14.37
N HIS A 299 -4.37 3.65 14.00
CA HIS A 299 -4.84 3.70 12.62
C HIS A 299 -4.72 5.10 12.03
N ASP A 300 -5.23 6.12 12.73
CA ASP A 300 -5.25 7.50 12.24
C ASP A 300 -3.85 8.07 12.03
N ARG A 301 -2.90 7.79 12.94
CA ARG A 301 -1.51 8.24 12.82
C ARG A 301 -0.84 7.64 11.58
N VAL A 302 -0.94 6.33 11.41
CA VAL A 302 -0.35 5.61 10.29
C VAL A 302 -1.04 5.97 8.97
N TYR A 303 -2.38 6.01 8.96
CA TYR A 303 -3.17 6.33 7.77
C TYR A 303 -2.85 7.73 7.23
N ARG A 304 -2.70 8.75 8.09
CA ARG A 304 -2.35 10.10 7.64
C ARG A 304 -0.98 10.14 6.96
N ALA A 305 0.03 9.51 7.55
CA ALA A 305 1.37 9.41 6.97
C ALA A 305 1.36 8.64 5.64
N PHE A 306 0.70 7.48 5.62
CA PHE A 306 0.53 6.64 4.43
C PHE A 306 -0.19 7.36 3.29
N ASN A 307 -1.34 7.99 3.57
CA ASN A 307 -2.13 8.69 2.57
C ASN A 307 -1.32 9.83 1.93
N ARG A 308 -0.54 10.59 2.71
CA ARG A 308 0.38 11.62 2.16
C ARG A 308 1.49 11.00 1.31
N ALA A 309 2.05 9.87 1.74
CA ALA A 309 3.10 9.18 1.00
C ALA A 309 2.60 8.55 -0.31
N MET A 310 1.29 8.30 -0.47
CA MET A 310 0.73 7.62 -1.64
C MET A 310 0.62 8.53 -2.87
N LEU A 311 1.42 8.24 -3.90
CA LEU A 311 1.46 8.98 -5.17
C LEU A 311 0.78 8.19 -6.29
N ARG A 312 0.35 8.91 -7.35
CA ARG A 312 -0.12 8.27 -8.58
C ARG A 312 0.98 7.44 -9.22
N SER A 313 0.61 6.28 -9.76
CA SER A 313 1.52 5.39 -10.49
C SER A 313 0.73 4.48 -11.42
N THR A 314 1.42 3.62 -12.17
CA THR A 314 0.80 2.60 -13.04
C THR A 314 0.13 1.50 -12.22
N ALA A 315 -0.77 0.74 -12.84
CA ALA A 315 -1.76 -0.08 -12.14
C ALA A 315 -1.16 -1.10 -11.16
N VAL A 316 -0.17 -1.88 -11.56
CA VAL A 316 0.46 -2.90 -10.70
C VAL A 316 1.47 -2.24 -9.77
N LYS A 317 2.23 -1.26 -10.25
CA LYS A 317 3.23 -0.56 -9.43
C LYS A 317 2.60 0.11 -8.21
N ILE A 318 1.44 0.76 -8.38
CA ILE A 318 0.77 1.40 -7.24
C ILE A 318 0.33 0.39 -6.18
N ASP A 319 0.01 -0.86 -6.55
CA ASP A 319 -0.35 -1.92 -5.59
C ASP A 319 0.87 -2.27 -4.73
N VAL A 320 2.02 -2.50 -5.37
CA VAL A 320 3.29 -2.81 -4.69
C VAL A 320 3.70 -1.66 -3.77
N LEU A 321 3.66 -0.43 -4.28
CA LEU A 321 4.03 0.75 -3.51
C LEU A 321 3.08 1.00 -2.34
N ALA A 322 1.80 0.65 -2.47
CA ALA A 322 0.85 0.78 -1.36
C ALA A 322 1.26 -0.09 -0.17
N ALA A 323 1.60 -1.36 -0.40
CA ALA A 323 2.09 -2.26 0.64
C ALA A 323 3.39 -1.75 1.29
N LEU A 324 4.39 -1.38 0.47
CA LEU A 324 5.68 -0.90 0.97
C LEU A 324 5.53 0.42 1.76
N ARG A 325 4.73 1.38 1.26
CA ARG A 325 4.57 2.69 1.91
C ARG A 325 3.72 2.63 3.15
N TYR A 326 2.70 1.78 3.20
CA TYR A 326 1.95 1.58 4.43
C TYR A 326 2.84 0.97 5.51
N THR A 327 3.61 -0.05 5.16
CA THR A 327 4.53 -0.72 6.10
C THR A 327 5.59 0.24 6.62
N ASP A 328 6.20 1.06 5.74
CA ASP A 328 7.16 2.09 6.16
C ASP A 328 6.52 3.17 7.04
N ALA A 329 5.31 3.64 6.70
CA ALA A 329 4.58 4.59 7.54
C ALA A 329 4.25 4.02 8.92
N PHE A 330 3.91 2.72 9.01
CA PHE A 330 3.66 2.05 10.28
C PHE A 330 4.93 2.02 11.13
N LEU A 331 6.04 1.53 10.56
CA LEU A 331 7.33 1.45 11.25
C LEU A 331 7.86 2.83 11.66
N ASP A 332 7.68 3.86 10.82
CA ASP A 332 8.07 5.24 11.14
C ASP A 332 7.36 5.76 12.40
N GLN A 333 6.03 5.61 12.45
CA GLN A 333 5.24 6.05 13.61
C GLN A 333 5.54 5.21 14.85
N TRP A 334 5.75 3.90 14.68
CA TRP A 334 6.13 3.01 15.77
C TRP A 334 7.47 3.42 16.39
N LEU A 335 8.52 3.56 15.57
CA LEU A 335 9.86 3.93 16.04
C LEU A 335 9.92 5.35 16.61
N ALA A 336 8.99 6.23 16.21
CA ALA A 336 8.81 7.55 16.81
C ALA A 336 8.05 7.52 18.16
N GLY A 337 7.71 6.35 18.69
CA GLY A 337 6.98 6.18 19.95
C GLY A 337 5.53 6.69 19.88
N GLN A 338 4.96 6.81 18.67
CA GLN A 338 3.64 7.42 18.46
C GLN A 338 2.49 6.41 18.53
N LEU A 339 2.77 5.10 18.61
CA LEU A 339 1.76 4.05 18.58
C LEU A 339 1.62 3.40 19.95
N ALA A 340 0.53 3.70 20.65
CA ALA A 340 0.33 3.30 22.04
C ALA A 340 0.09 1.78 22.22
N ASP A 341 -0.40 1.09 21.19
CA ASP A 341 -0.68 -0.35 21.22
C ASP A 341 0.43 -1.22 20.62
N ALA A 342 1.36 -0.66 19.83
CA ALA A 342 2.49 -1.38 19.24
C ALA A 342 3.47 -1.93 20.30
N ARG A 343 3.88 -3.21 20.19
CA ARG A 343 4.82 -3.86 21.13
C ARG A 343 5.95 -4.56 20.39
N TRP A 344 7.15 -4.51 20.98
CA TRP A 344 8.28 -5.30 20.49
C TRP A 344 7.93 -6.78 20.42
N GLY A 345 8.45 -7.47 19.41
CA GLY A 345 8.10 -8.84 19.07
C GLY A 345 6.84 -8.97 18.22
N GLU A 346 6.23 -7.87 17.77
CA GLU A 346 5.11 -7.86 16.80
C GLU A 346 5.56 -7.32 15.44
N GLU A 347 4.66 -7.33 14.46
CA GLU A 347 4.88 -6.72 13.15
C GLU A 347 3.68 -5.91 12.65
N PRO A 348 3.84 -5.01 11.64
CA PRO A 348 2.72 -4.24 11.09
C PRO A 348 1.52 -5.10 10.64
N GLY A 349 1.80 -6.33 10.18
CA GLY A 349 0.81 -7.32 9.76
C GLY A 349 -0.10 -7.85 10.88
N ASP A 350 0.24 -7.63 12.15
CA ASP A 350 -0.59 -7.99 13.31
C ASP A 350 -1.72 -6.98 13.55
N TYR A 351 -1.53 -5.74 13.09
CA TYR A 351 -2.47 -4.64 13.23
C TYR A 351 -3.40 -4.51 12.03
N VAL A 352 -2.84 -4.62 10.82
CA VAL A 352 -3.56 -4.52 9.56
C VAL A 352 -3.14 -5.67 8.66
N SER A 353 -4.10 -6.42 8.12
CA SER A 353 -3.79 -7.58 7.26
C SER A 353 -3.33 -7.17 5.87
N GLY A 354 -3.74 -6.00 5.41
CA GLY A 354 -3.53 -5.54 4.04
C GLY A 354 -4.52 -4.46 3.64
N MET A 355 -4.73 -4.38 2.33
CA MET A 355 -5.69 -3.48 1.70
C MET A 355 -6.63 -4.26 0.81
N ALA A 356 -7.93 -4.07 1.01
CA ALA A 356 -8.92 -4.44 0.01
C ALA A 356 -8.95 -3.37 -1.08
N THR A 357 -9.04 -3.79 -2.35
CA THR A 357 -8.88 -2.90 -3.49
C THR A 357 -10.00 -3.05 -4.51
N ALA A 358 -10.45 -1.93 -5.07
CA ALA A 358 -11.26 -1.93 -6.30
C ALA A 358 -10.54 -1.13 -7.38
N PHE A 359 -10.43 -1.73 -8.56
CA PHE A 359 -9.94 -1.07 -9.76
C PHE A 359 -11.10 -0.68 -10.66
N TYR A 360 -11.16 0.60 -11.00
CA TYR A 360 -12.20 1.21 -11.81
C TYR A 360 -11.65 1.69 -13.15
N LYS A 361 -12.31 1.30 -14.22
CA LYS A 361 -12.04 1.74 -15.59
C LYS A 361 -12.89 2.96 -15.95
N ASP A 362 -12.26 3.98 -16.49
CA ASP A 362 -12.95 5.14 -17.07
C ASP A 362 -13.53 4.76 -18.44
N MET A 363 -14.86 4.85 -18.58
CA MET A 363 -15.61 4.59 -19.81
C MET A 363 -16.14 5.91 -20.42
N GLY A 364 -15.60 7.05 -20.01
CA GLY A 364 -16.02 8.39 -20.47
C GLY A 364 -17.17 8.95 -19.63
N SER A 365 -18.41 8.54 -19.93
CA SER A 365 -19.60 9.01 -19.21
C SER A 365 -19.93 8.20 -17.96
N ALA A 366 -19.32 7.01 -17.82
CA ALA A 366 -19.50 6.10 -16.71
C ALA A 366 -18.16 5.53 -16.26
N VAL A 367 -18.17 4.91 -15.09
CA VAL A 367 -17.02 4.20 -14.52
C VAL A 367 -17.47 2.77 -14.23
N ALA A 368 -16.67 1.79 -14.66
CA ALA A 368 -16.95 0.37 -14.45
C ALA A 368 -15.90 -0.23 -13.51
N VAL A 369 -16.31 -1.14 -12.63
CA VAL A 369 -15.38 -1.89 -11.79
C VAL A 369 -14.76 -2.99 -12.65
N LEU A 370 -13.44 -2.96 -12.80
CA LEU A 370 -12.65 -3.92 -13.58
C LEU A 370 -12.19 -5.10 -12.73
N ASN A 371 -11.81 -4.84 -11.48
CA ASN A 371 -11.24 -5.86 -10.61
C ASN A 371 -11.50 -5.55 -9.13
N LEU A 372 -11.67 -6.60 -8.34
CA LEU A 372 -11.58 -6.57 -6.88
C LEU A 372 -10.42 -7.48 -6.47
N ALA A 373 -9.56 -6.98 -5.61
CA ALA A 373 -8.39 -7.74 -5.16
C ALA A 373 -7.98 -7.33 -3.76
N GLU A 374 -7.17 -8.18 -3.14
CA GLU A 374 -6.51 -7.87 -1.87
C GLU A 374 -5.01 -7.74 -2.09
N ILE A 375 -4.39 -6.84 -1.33
CA ILE A 375 -2.94 -6.66 -1.26
C ILE A 375 -2.53 -6.88 0.19
N GLY A 376 -1.80 -7.96 0.46
CA GLY A 376 -1.27 -8.25 1.79
C GLY A 376 -0.13 -7.29 2.16
N LEU A 377 0.04 -7.02 3.45
CA LEU A 377 1.27 -6.42 3.96
C LEU A 377 2.36 -7.48 4.10
N PRO A 378 3.65 -7.16 3.91
CA PRO A 378 4.75 -8.07 4.22
C PRO A 378 4.64 -8.64 5.63
N ARG A 379 4.81 -9.95 5.79
CA ARG A 379 4.82 -10.66 7.08
C ARG A 379 6.12 -11.37 7.39
N TRP A 380 7.18 -10.58 7.45
CA TRP A 380 8.54 -11.02 7.76
C TRP A 380 9.31 -9.90 8.47
N MET A 381 8.59 -8.97 9.12
CA MET A 381 9.15 -7.76 9.74
C MET A 381 8.82 -7.71 11.22
N ARG A 382 9.08 -8.81 11.92
CA ARG A 382 8.94 -8.87 13.38
C ARG A 382 9.98 -7.96 14.03
N VAL A 383 9.52 -6.92 14.73
CA VAL A 383 10.39 -5.87 15.28
C VAL A 383 10.67 -6.15 16.74
N GLU A 384 11.86 -6.65 17.05
CA GLU A 384 12.31 -6.94 18.42
C GLU A 384 12.92 -5.70 19.10
N ASP A 385 13.53 -4.80 18.32
CA ASP A 385 14.13 -3.57 18.82
C ASP A 385 14.18 -2.45 17.76
N GLU A 386 14.63 -1.27 18.19
CA GLU A 386 14.73 -0.09 17.34
C GLU A 386 15.73 -0.26 16.18
N VAL A 387 16.83 -0.99 16.41
CA VAL A 387 17.87 -1.21 15.39
C VAL A 387 17.31 -2.04 14.25
N GLN A 388 16.61 -3.12 14.58
CA GLN A 388 15.94 -3.98 13.63
C GLN A 388 14.84 -3.23 12.88
N GLY A 389 14.04 -2.42 13.59
CA GLY A 389 13.03 -1.57 12.95
C GLY A 389 13.62 -0.58 11.93
N ARG A 390 14.75 0.05 12.27
CA ARG A 390 15.50 0.93 11.33
C ARG A 390 16.06 0.15 10.15
N ALA A 391 16.54 -1.07 10.36
CA ALA A 391 17.01 -1.94 9.28
C ALA A 391 15.87 -2.30 8.31
N TYR A 392 14.67 -2.62 8.81
CA TYR A 392 13.50 -2.86 7.96
C TYR A 392 13.09 -1.62 7.15
N ARG A 393 13.21 -0.42 7.72
CA ARG A 393 12.95 0.81 6.96
C ARG A 393 13.97 1.06 5.86
N ALA A 394 15.26 0.85 6.12
CA ALA A 394 16.30 0.94 5.10
C ALA A 394 16.07 -0.05 3.95
N LEU A 395 15.62 -1.25 4.30
CA LEU A 395 15.23 -2.29 3.36
C LEU A 395 14.03 -1.86 2.51
N LEU A 396 12.96 -1.39 3.15
CA LEU A 396 11.75 -0.92 2.46
C LEU A 396 12.08 0.20 1.48
N GLU A 397 12.94 1.14 1.85
CA GLU A 397 13.38 2.22 0.95
C GLU A 397 14.11 1.68 -0.28
N GLU A 398 15.05 0.76 -0.11
CA GLU A 398 15.74 0.14 -1.26
C GLU A 398 14.77 -0.60 -2.18
N HIS A 399 13.81 -1.31 -1.60
CA HIS A 399 12.76 -2.01 -2.32
C HIS A 399 11.86 -1.04 -3.11
N ARG A 400 11.51 0.11 -2.54
CA ARG A 400 10.79 1.18 -3.25
C ARG A 400 11.59 1.70 -4.44
N GLN A 401 12.88 1.98 -4.27
CA GLN A 401 13.74 2.45 -5.37
C GLN A 401 13.77 1.45 -6.53
N VAL A 402 13.89 0.16 -6.23
CA VAL A 402 13.83 -0.92 -7.22
C VAL A 402 12.50 -0.91 -7.97
N VAL A 403 11.37 -0.91 -7.24
CA VAL A 403 10.02 -0.90 -7.82
C VAL A 403 9.73 0.36 -8.63
N ASP A 404 10.16 1.52 -8.14
CA ASP A 404 9.99 2.80 -8.82
C ASP A 404 10.76 2.84 -10.15
N SER A 405 11.89 2.14 -10.24
CA SER A 405 12.66 2.01 -11.48
C SER A 405 11.96 1.20 -12.57
N LEU A 406 10.95 0.38 -12.25
CA LEU A 406 10.26 -0.50 -13.21
C LEU A 406 9.14 0.22 -13.96
N GLN A 407 8.78 -0.21 -15.16
CA GLN A 407 7.81 0.46 -16.02
C GLN A 407 6.88 -0.52 -16.73
N GLU A 408 5.57 -0.38 -16.51
CA GLU A 408 4.55 -1.27 -17.09
C GLU A 408 4.35 -1.11 -18.61
N ARG A 409 5.05 -0.18 -19.26
CA ARG A 409 5.07 -0.09 -20.72
C ARG A 409 5.89 -1.20 -21.39
N ASN A 410 6.76 -1.86 -20.63
CA ASN A 410 7.57 -2.99 -21.05
C ASN A 410 6.98 -4.27 -20.45
N ALA A 411 6.75 -5.30 -21.26
CA ALA A 411 6.14 -6.56 -20.82
C ALA A 411 6.98 -7.31 -19.78
N ASP A 412 8.32 -7.25 -19.88
CA ASP A 412 9.21 -7.92 -18.93
C ASP A 412 9.18 -7.23 -17.56
N GLU A 413 9.23 -5.89 -17.55
CA GLU A 413 9.16 -5.10 -16.31
C GLU A 413 7.77 -5.16 -15.67
N TYR A 414 6.72 -5.22 -16.49
CA TYR A 414 5.36 -5.48 -16.03
C TYR A 414 5.27 -6.83 -15.31
N ARG A 415 5.84 -7.90 -15.91
CA ARG A 415 5.87 -9.23 -15.27
C ARG A 415 6.65 -9.22 -13.97
N LEU A 416 7.78 -8.50 -13.90
CA LEU A 416 8.54 -8.33 -12.66
C LEU A 416 7.68 -7.67 -11.56
N LEU A 417 6.91 -6.63 -11.90
CA LEU A 417 6.01 -6.00 -10.94
C LEU A 417 4.90 -6.95 -10.45
N GLN A 418 4.38 -7.83 -11.31
CA GLN A 418 3.39 -8.83 -10.91
C GLN A 418 4.00 -9.84 -9.93
N VAL A 419 5.14 -10.44 -10.27
CA VAL A 419 5.84 -11.39 -9.40
C VAL A 419 6.20 -10.75 -8.06
N TYR A 420 6.63 -9.50 -8.07
CA TYR A 420 6.95 -8.79 -6.84
C TYR A 420 5.73 -8.49 -5.97
N ARG A 421 4.58 -8.18 -6.59
CA ARG A 421 3.30 -8.06 -5.88
C ARG A 421 2.91 -9.37 -5.20
N ASP A 422 3.12 -10.50 -5.88
CA ASP A 422 2.84 -11.83 -5.35
C ASP A 422 3.77 -12.16 -4.16
N PHE A 423 5.06 -11.80 -4.25
CA PHE A 423 6.00 -11.89 -3.12
C PHE A 423 5.49 -11.16 -1.87
N LEU A 424 5.09 -9.88 -2.00
CA LEU A 424 4.63 -9.10 -0.85
C LEU A 424 3.34 -9.69 -0.24
N SER A 425 2.39 -10.06 -1.09
CA SER A 425 1.05 -10.49 -0.64
C SER A 425 1.02 -11.95 -0.17
N GLY A 426 1.85 -12.81 -0.77
CA GLY A 426 1.89 -14.24 -0.50
C GLY A 426 2.90 -14.66 0.57
N HIS A 427 3.82 -13.76 0.95
CA HIS A 427 4.95 -14.08 1.83
C HIS A 427 5.74 -15.27 1.27
N ASP A 428 6.11 -15.19 -0.01
CA ASP A 428 6.69 -16.30 -0.75
C ASP A 428 8.09 -15.95 -1.28
N LEU A 429 9.13 -16.55 -0.68
CA LEU A 429 10.50 -16.37 -1.15
C LEU A 429 10.73 -16.86 -2.58
N ASP A 430 9.96 -17.83 -3.08
CA ASP A 430 10.12 -18.31 -4.45
C ASP A 430 9.76 -17.19 -5.44
N ALA A 431 8.68 -16.44 -5.18
CA ALA A 431 8.35 -15.24 -5.94
C ALA A 431 9.47 -14.19 -5.86
N LEU A 432 10.09 -13.99 -4.69
CA LEU A 432 11.26 -13.09 -4.58
C LEU A 432 12.44 -13.58 -5.44
N PHE A 433 12.74 -14.87 -5.45
CA PHE A 433 13.85 -15.42 -6.23
C PHE A 433 13.60 -15.32 -7.73
N VAL A 434 12.37 -15.59 -8.18
CA VAL A 434 11.96 -15.36 -9.57
C VAL A 434 12.13 -13.88 -9.94
N PHE A 435 11.74 -12.97 -9.04
CA PHE A 435 11.97 -11.54 -9.23
C PHE A 435 13.46 -11.22 -9.32
N ALA A 436 14.28 -11.69 -8.38
CA ALA A 436 15.71 -11.40 -8.32
C ALA A 436 16.43 -11.86 -9.59
N ALA A 437 16.12 -13.07 -10.07
CA ALA A 437 16.68 -13.62 -11.31
C ALA A 437 16.29 -12.80 -12.54
N GLY A 438 15.01 -12.42 -12.66
CA GLY A 438 14.54 -11.60 -13.76
C GLY A 438 15.07 -10.16 -13.71
N TYR A 439 15.17 -9.59 -12.51
CA TYR A 439 15.69 -8.25 -12.26
C TYR A 439 17.20 -8.15 -12.48
N ALA A 440 17.95 -9.21 -12.18
CA ALA A 440 19.37 -9.33 -12.50
C ALA A 440 19.62 -9.18 -14.02
N ARG A 441 18.83 -9.86 -14.84
CA ARG A 441 18.89 -9.72 -16.32
C ARG A 441 18.57 -8.28 -16.77
N LEU A 442 17.54 -7.67 -16.18
CA LEU A 442 17.17 -6.29 -16.49
C LEU A 442 18.29 -5.31 -16.11
N THR A 443 18.88 -5.49 -14.93
CA THR A 443 19.98 -4.69 -14.41
C THR A 443 21.18 -4.75 -15.36
N MET A 444 21.60 -5.95 -15.77
CA MET A 444 22.69 -6.12 -16.75
C MET A 444 22.38 -5.38 -18.07
N SER A 445 21.15 -5.46 -18.57
CA SER A 445 20.74 -4.76 -19.79
C SER A 445 20.74 -3.24 -19.65
N ARG A 446 20.32 -2.71 -18.50
CA ARG A 446 20.32 -1.27 -18.21
C ARG A 446 21.75 -0.73 -18.10
N ILE A 447 22.62 -1.44 -17.38
CA ILE A 447 24.03 -1.05 -17.25
C ILE A 447 24.70 -1.01 -18.62
N ASP A 448 24.48 -2.01 -19.48
CA ASP A 448 25.04 -2.02 -20.85
C ASP A 448 24.60 -0.81 -21.68
N LYS A 449 23.40 -0.27 -21.42
CA LYS A 449 22.86 0.94 -22.06
C LYS A 449 23.24 2.24 -21.36
N GLY A 450 24.08 2.19 -20.33
CA GLY A 450 24.42 3.36 -19.50
C GLY A 450 23.23 3.91 -18.70
N GLN A 451 22.18 3.11 -18.49
CA GLN A 451 20.99 3.53 -17.76
C GLN A 451 21.14 3.23 -16.27
N TRP A 452 20.64 4.14 -15.43
CA TRP A 452 20.59 3.93 -13.99
C TRP A 452 19.70 2.72 -13.65
N SER A 453 20.22 1.84 -12.79
CA SER A 453 19.48 0.70 -12.24
C SER A 453 19.85 0.53 -10.77
N PRO A 454 18.90 0.73 -9.84
CA PRO A 454 19.14 0.41 -8.44
C PRO A 454 19.37 -1.09 -8.28
N ARG A 455 20.05 -1.49 -7.22
CA ARG A 455 20.37 -2.89 -6.91
C ARG A 455 20.15 -3.11 -5.43
N PHE A 456 19.63 -4.29 -5.09
CA PHE A 456 19.57 -4.74 -3.70
C PHE A 456 20.98 -4.81 -3.10
N THR A 457 21.11 -4.45 -1.84
CA THR A 457 22.33 -4.67 -1.05
C THR A 457 22.34 -6.07 -0.47
N THR A 458 23.53 -6.63 -0.27
CA THR A 458 23.66 -7.90 0.46
C THR A 458 23.10 -7.79 1.88
N THR A 459 23.35 -6.67 2.56
CA THR A 459 22.86 -6.41 3.93
C THR A 459 21.34 -6.42 4.02
N ASN A 460 20.65 -5.72 3.12
CA ASN A 460 19.18 -5.73 3.16
C ASN A 460 18.61 -7.07 2.71
N LEU A 461 19.23 -7.77 1.76
CA LEU A 461 18.81 -9.13 1.42
C LEU A 461 18.95 -10.08 2.61
N GLU A 462 20.04 -9.99 3.38
CA GLU A 462 20.21 -10.77 4.59
C GLU A 462 19.09 -10.48 5.60
N VAL A 463 18.79 -9.21 5.88
CA VAL A 463 17.68 -8.79 6.76
C VAL A 463 16.35 -9.37 6.28
N LEU A 464 16.08 -9.36 4.97
CA LEU A 464 14.87 -9.95 4.39
C LEU A 464 14.79 -11.45 4.64
N ILE A 465 15.84 -12.17 4.23
CA ILE A 465 15.88 -13.63 4.26
C ILE A 465 15.77 -14.11 5.71
N MET A 466 16.48 -13.46 6.62
CA MET A 466 16.43 -13.75 8.06
C MET A 466 15.06 -13.45 8.68
N GLY A 467 14.40 -12.38 8.24
CA GLY A 467 13.02 -12.09 8.67
C GLY A 467 12.00 -13.11 8.19
N HIS A 468 12.31 -13.84 7.11
CA HIS A 468 11.41 -14.82 6.51
C HIS A 468 11.67 -16.26 6.97
N ASN A 469 12.94 -16.65 7.05
CA ASN A 469 13.35 -17.99 7.43
C ASN A 469 14.75 -17.95 8.07
N ASP A 470 14.78 -17.93 9.39
CA ASP A 470 16.00 -17.93 10.20
C ASP A 470 16.89 -19.16 9.98
N LYS A 471 16.31 -20.28 9.53
CA LYS A 471 17.04 -21.51 9.20
C LYS A 471 17.97 -21.37 8.00
N LEU A 472 17.88 -20.28 7.24
CA LEU A 472 18.78 -19.98 6.14
C LEU A 472 20.05 -19.24 6.60
N LYS A 473 20.13 -18.81 7.88
CA LYS A 473 21.31 -18.17 8.45
C LYS A 473 22.62 -18.93 8.20
N PRO A 474 22.68 -20.27 8.37
CA PRO A 474 23.91 -21.03 8.13
C PRO A 474 24.44 -20.89 6.71
N ILE A 475 23.56 -20.71 5.70
CA ILE A 475 23.96 -20.45 4.31
C ILE A 475 24.58 -19.05 4.20
N LEU A 476 23.95 -18.04 4.80
CA LEU A 476 24.37 -16.64 4.68
C LEU A 476 25.68 -16.36 5.41
N ASP A 477 25.90 -17.01 6.56
CA ASP A 477 27.12 -16.89 7.37
C ASP A 477 28.27 -17.76 6.81
N ASN A 478 28.01 -18.63 5.83
CA ASN A 478 29.01 -19.54 5.28
C ASN A 478 30.04 -18.82 4.39
N PRO A 479 31.35 -18.88 4.70
CA PRO A 479 32.39 -18.22 3.90
C PRO A 479 32.44 -18.70 2.44
N GLY A 480 32.28 -20.01 2.22
CA GLY A 480 32.26 -20.59 0.87
C GLY A 480 31.13 -20.03 0.00
N PHE A 481 29.92 -19.94 0.57
CA PHE A 481 28.78 -19.31 -0.08
C PHE A 481 29.05 -17.85 -0.43
N GLN A 482 29.58 -17.07 0.51
CA GLN A 482 29.89 -15.65 0.30
C GLN A 482 30.96 -15.45 -0.79
N ASN A 483 32.02 -16.27 -0.78
CA ASN A 483 33.08 -16.25 -1.78
C ASN A 483 32.56 -16.58 -3.18
N ILE A 484 31.68 -17.58 -3.30
CA ILE A 484 31.07 -17.98 -4.57
C ILE A 484 30.08 -16.92 -5.07
N ALA A 485 29.26 -16.33 -4.20
CA ALA A 485 28.40 -15.20 -4.55
C ALA A 485 29.21 -13.99 -5.05
N ALA A 486 30.33 -13.68 -4.39
CA ALA A 486 31.25 -12.65 -4.82
C ALA A 486 31.90 -12.96 -6.18
N ALA A 487 32.24 -14.23 -6.45
CA ALA A 487 32.75 -14.67 -7.75
C ALA A 487 31.71 -14.46 -8.87
N ILE A 488 30.44 -14.83 -8.64
CA ILE A 488 29.33 -14.59 -9.58
C ILE A 488 29.24 -13.09 -9.90
N ARG A 489 29.27 -12.23 -8.87
CA ARG A 489 29.21 -10.77 -9.02
C ARG A 489 30.37 -10.21 -9.83
N ARG A 490 31.58 -10.69 -9.54
CA ARG A 490 32.84 -10.28 -10.19
C ARG A 490 32.93 -10.78 -11.63
N SER A 491 32.12 -11.76 -12.05
CA SER A 491 32.01 -12.24 -13.44
C SER A 491 30.81 -11.69 -14.21
N THR A 492 29.93 -10.93 -13.56
CA THR A 492 28.67 -10.47 -14.17
C THR A 492 28.55 -8.95 -14.07
N VAL A 493 27.99 -8.45 -12.96
CA VAL A 493 27.59 -7.05 -12.81
C VAL A 493 28.78 -6.11 -12.75
N ILE A 494 29.86 -6.51 -12.07
CA ILE A 494 31.04 -5.64 -11.90
C ILE A 494 31.75 -5.39 -13.25
N PRO A 495 32.13 -6.40 -14.05
CA PRO A 495 32.72 -6.15 -15.37
C PRO A 495 31.79 -5.40 -16.32
N GLN A 496 30.48 -5.66 -16.27
CA GLN A 496 29.49 -4.93 -17.06
C GLN A 496 29.44 -3.44 -16.69
N TYR A 497 29.59 -3.11 -15.41
CA TYR A 497 29.68 -1.74 -14.93
C TYR A 497 30.94 -1.03 -15.43
N PHE A 498 32.10 -1.69 -15.36
CA PHE A 498 33.34 -1.14 -15.91
C PHE A 498 33.23 -0.87 -17.41
N LYS A 499 32.71 -1.85 -18.18
CA LYS A 499 32.46 -1.71 -19.62
C LYS A 499 31.58 -0.50 -19.93
N ALA A 500 30.52 -0.28 -19.17
CA ALA A 500 29.61 0.85 -19.35
C ALA A 500 30.27 2.22 -19.09
N ARG A 501 31.31 2.27 -18.26
CA ARG A 501 32.14 3.47 -18.01
C ARG A 501 33.25 3.68 -19.05
N GLY A 502 33.26 2.91 -20.14
CA GLY A 502 34.33 2.96 -21.14
C GLY A 502 35.64 2.32 -20.66
N GLN A 503 35.67 1.76 -19.46
CA GLN A 503 36.82 1.03 -18.92
C GLN A 503 36.64 -0.44 -19.30
N ARG A 504 37.28 -0.88 -20.38
CA ARG A 504 37.26 -2.30 -20.74
C ARG A 504 38.12 -3.05 -19.73
N GLY A 505 37.49 -3.52 -18.66
CA GLY A 505 38.13 -4.30 -17.61
C GLY A 505 38.79 -5.56 -18.18
N PRO A 506 39.76 -6.14 -17.46
CA PRO A 506 40.56 -7.26 -17.98
C PRO A 506 39.80 -8.59 -18.00
N TYR A 507 38.55 -8.63 -17.55
CA TYR A 507 37.73 -9.84 -17.39
C TYR A 507 36.52 -9.84 -18.32
N ASP A 508 36.15 -11.03 -18.77
CA ASP A 508 34.98 -11.30 -19.59
C ASP A 508 33.68 -11.23 -18.76
N ILE A 509 32.60 -10.80 -19.42
CA ILE A 509 31.25 -10.71 -18.84
C ILE A 509 30.49 -12.00 -19.14
N ARG A 510 30.07 -12.72 -18.10
CA ARG A 510 29.28 -13.95 -18.25
C ARG A 510 27.78 -13.65 -18.29
N TYR A 511 27.26 -13.43 -19.49
CA TYR A 511 25.83 -13.28 -19.70
C TYR A 511 25.09 -14.61 -19.46
N GLY A 512 23.93 -14.56 -18.81
CA GLY A 512 23.07 -15.73 -18.62
C GLY A 512 23.46 -16.69 -17.49
N LEU A 513 24.59 -16.47 -16.80
CA LEU A 513 25.07 -17.35 -15.72
C LEU A 513 23.99 -17.66 -14.66
N GLY A 514 23.33 -16.64 -14.12
CA GLY A 514 22.27 -16.86 -13.13
C GLY A 514 21.11 -17.72 -13.65
N ALA A 515 20.67 -17.49 -14.89
CA ALA A 515 19.59 -18.29 -15.49
C ALA A 515 20.02 -19.74 -15.74
N GLU A 516 21.29 -19.97 -16.10
CA GLU A 516 21.84 -21.30 -16.27
C GLU A 516 21.90 -22.07 -14.95
N LEU A 517 22.41 -21.45 -13.89
CA LEU A 517 22.45 -22.02 -12.54
C LEU A 517 21.06 -22.43 -12.07
N LEU A 518 20.08 -21.52 -12.16
CA LEU A 518 18.70 -21.80 -11.73
C LEU A 518 18.02 -22.90 -12.55
N ARG A 519 18.27 -22.94 -13.87
CA ARG A 519 17.70 -24.00 -14.74
C ARG A 519 18.21 -25.39 -14.36
N GLN A 520 19.45 -25.50 -13.88
CA GLN A 520 20.03 -26.78 -13.46
C GLN A 520 19.79 -27.10 -11.98
N ALA A 521 19.35 -26.12 -11.19
CA ALA A 521 19.11 -26.25 -9.75
C ALA A 521 18.05 -27.28 -9.36
N ALA A 522 17.21 -27.72 -10.30
CA ALA A 522 16.25 -28.80 -10.09
C ALA A 522 16.92 -30.18 -9.83
N TYR A 523 18.20 -30.35 -10.22
CA TYR A 523 18.95 -31.58 -10.01
C TYR A 523 20.29 -31.26 -9.35
N PRO A 524 20.53 -31.69 -8.09
CA PRO A 524 21.74 -31.34 -7.33
C PRO A 524 23.05 -31.61 -8.09
N ASP A 525 23.19 -32.80 -8.69
CA ASP A 525 24.40 -33.15 -9.44
C ASP A 525 24.65 -32.22 -10.62
N ARG A 526 23.60 -31.86 -11.37
CA ARG A 526 23.72 -30.95 -12.52
C ARG A 526 24.06 -29.53 -12.07
N PHE A 527 23.47 -29.09 -10.96
CA PHE A 527 23.77 -27.80 -10.38
C PHE A 527 25.24 -27.71 -9.93
N VAL A 528 25.71 -28.70 -9.15
CA VAL A 528 27.11 -28.77 -8.69
C VAL A 528 28.07 -28.86 -9.86
N GLN A 529 27.76 -29.62 -10.91
CA GLN A 529 28.58 -29.69 -12.12
C GLN A 529 28.72 -28.33 -12.82
N VAL A 530 27.60 -27.63 -13.05
CA VAL A 530 27.64 -26.31 -13.71
C VAL A 530 28.32 -25.26 -12.83
N LEU A 531 28.07 -25.28 -11.53
CA LEU A 531 28.74 -24.38 -10.58
C LEU A 531 30.26 -24.63 -10.58
N SER A 532 30.69 -25.89 -10.53
CA SER A 532 32.11 -26.27 -10.54
C SER A 532 32.79 -25.87 -11.86
N ALA A 533 32.13 -26.05 -13.00
CA ALA A 533 32.63 -25.62 -14.29
C ALA A 533 32.81 -24.09 -14.35
N PHE A 534 31.82 -23.34 -13.86
CA PHE A 534 31.91 -21.88 -13.73
C PHE A 534 33.12 -21.47 -12.88
N LEU A 535 33.29 -22.06 -11.69
CA LEU A 535 34.36 -21.73 -10.76
C LEU A 535 35.75 -22.09 -11.31
N HIS A 536 35.86 -23.22 -12.01
CA HIS A 536 37.10 -23.59 -12.70
C HIS A 536 37.48 -22.54 -13.75
N ASP A 537 36.54 -22.15 -14.61
CA ASP A 537 36.81 -21.13 -15.62
C ASP A 537 37.10 -19.76 -14.97
N TYR A 538 36.44 -19.43 -13.86
CA TYR A 538 36.65 -18.19 -13.10
C TYR A 538 38.09 -18.11 -12.55
N ASN A 539 38.57 -19.18 -11.93
CA ASN A 539 39.93 -19.25 -11.39
C ASN A 539 40.97 -19.25 -12.51
N ARG A 540 40.72 -19.97 -13.62
CA ARG A 540 41.59 -19.97 -14.80
C ARG A 540 41.76 -18.57 -15.38
N GLU A 541 40.66 -17.88 -15.62
CA GLU A 541 40.66 -16.49 -16.12
C GLU A 541 41.41 -15.55 -15.15
N THR A 542 41.18 -15.71 -13.85
CA THR A 542 41.86 -14.92 -12.81
C THR A 542 43.38 -15.09 -12.86
N MET A 543 43.88 -16.32 -12.99
CA MET A 543 45.32 -16.58 -13.13
C MET A 543 45.89 -16.03 -14.43
N GLN A 544 45.20 -16.23 -15.55
CA GLN A 544 45.64 -15.71 -16.85
C GLN A 544 45.79 -14.18 -16.82
N VAL A 545 44.83 -13.48 -16.21
CA VAL A 545 44.91 -12.02 -16.06
C VAL A 545 46.03 -11.61 -15.11
N TYR A 546 46.22 -12.34 -14.01
CA TYR A 546 47.31 -12.08 -13.06
C TYR A 546 48.68 -12.24 -13.72
N GLU A 547 48.89 -13.33 -14.48
CA GLU A 547 50.11 -13.58 -15.25
C GLU A 547 50.34 -12.52 -16.33
N ARG A 548 49.30 -12.19 -17.09
CA ARG A 548 49.34 -11.16 -18.15
C ARG A 548 49.79 -9.79 -17.62
N HIS A 549 49.44 -9.47 -16.37
CA HIS A 549 49.81 -8.22 -15.71
C HIS A 549 50.95 -8.38 -14.71
N LYS A 550 51.76 -9.45 -14.82
CA LYS A 550 52.96 -9.69 -13.98
C LYS A 550 52.69 -9.56 -12.48
N GLY A 551 51.52 -10.02 -12.05
CA GLY A 551 51.10 -10.03 -10.65
C GLY A 551 50.47 -8.73 -10.13
N ASN A 552 50.29 -7.71 -10.98
CA ASN A 552 49.61 -6.48 -10.62
C ASN A 552 48.48 -6.11 -11.60
N PRO A 553 47.37 -6.88 -11.62
CA PRO A 553 46.26 -6.58 -12.51
C PRO A 553 45.54 -5.29 -12.11
N PRO A 554 44.97 -4.53 -13.08
CA PRO A 554 44.23 -3.30 -12.81
C PRO A 554 43.06 -3.49 -11.84
N VAL A 555 42.45 -4.68 -11.88
CA VAL A 555 41.38 -5.08 -10.97
C VAL A 555 41.74 -6.45 -10.41
N ARG A 556 41.96 -6.54 -9.09
CA ARG A 556 42.24 -7.81 -8.41
C ARG A 556 40.95 -8.60 -8.20
N ARG A 557 41.02 -9.91 -8.43
CA ARG A 557 39.92 -10.86 -8.26
C ARG A 557 40.41 -12.00 -7.34
N PRO A 558 39.77 -12.24 -6.19
CA PRO A 558 40.12 -13.36 -5.32
C PRO A 558 39.75 -14.68 -6.00
N GLN A 559 40.57 -15.70 -5.78
CA GLN A 559 40.28 -17.06 -6.22
C GLN A 559 39.29 -17.73 -5.27
N VAL A 560 38.50 -18.66 -5.82
CA VAL A 560 37.66 -19.56 -5.03
C VAL A 560 38.45 -20.83 -4.74
N THR A 561 38.48 -21.25 -3.48
CA THR A 561 39.23 -22.41 -3.01
C THR A 561 38.42 -23.70 -3.19
N THR A 562 39.08 -24.85 -3.06
CA THR A 562 38.39 -26.15 -3.00
C THR A 562 37.52 -26.29 -1.76
N ASP A 563 37.91 -25.62 -0.66
CA ASP A 563 37.14 -25.60 0.58
C ASP A 563 35.81 -24.85 0.40
N ASP A 564 35.82 -23.71 -0.30
CA ASP A 564 34.59 -22.97 -0.63
C ASP A 564 33.57 -23.83 -1.40
N ILE A 565 34.05 -24.67 -2.33
CA ILE A 565 33.22 -25.59 -3.10
C ILE A 565 32.65 -26.68 -2.19
N GLN A 566 33.48 -27.28 -1.33
CA GLN A 566 33.04 -28.31 -0.39
C GLN A 566 31.97 -27.78 0.57
N GLN A 567 32.15 -26.56 1.08
CA GLN A 567 31.16 -25.90 1.92
C GLN A 567 29.83 -25.72 1.19
N VAL A 568 29.82 -25.24 -0.06
CA VAL A 568 28.56 -25.08 -0.82
C VAL A 568 27.93 -26.43 -1.18
N VAL A 569 28.70 -27.48 -1.47
CA VAL A 569 28.15 -28.82 -1.67
C VAL A 569 27.46 -29.32 -0.40
N ALA A 570 28.07 -29.14 0.77
CA ALA A 570 27.43 -29.48 2.05
C ALA A 570 26.12 -28.71 2.26
N LEU A 571 26.08 -27.42 1.92
CA LEU A 571 24.85 -26.61 1.98
C LEU A 571 23.78 -27.11 1.00
N VAL A 572 24.17 -27.60 -0.18
CA VAL A 572 23.24 -28.20 -1.16
C VAL A 572 22.63 -29.48 -0.62
N ASP A 573 23.44 -30.32 0.03
CA ASP A 573 22.98 -31.56 0.65
C ASP A 573 22.02 -31.29 1.82
N GLU A 574 22.26 -30.23 2.60
CA GLU A 574 21.45 -29.87 3.77
C GLU A 574 20.16 -29.10 3.41
N HIS A 575 20.25 -28.09 2.54
CA HIS A 575 19.17 -27.14 2.27
C HIS A 575 18.52 -27.27 0.89
N GLY A 576 19.05 -28.17 0.05
CA GLY A 576 18.61 -28.40 -1.32
C GLY A 576 19.24 -27.44 -2.32
N SER A 577 19.54 -27.97 -3.52
CA SER A 577 20.18 -27.22 -4.61
C SER A 577 19.39 -26.01 -5.07
N GLN A 578 18.06 -26.08 -5.06
CA GLN A 578 17.19 -24.99 -5.51
C GLN A 578 17.31 -23.75 -4.60
N THR A 579 17.24 -23.96 -3.28
CA THR A 579 17.42 -22.91 -2.26
C THR A 579 18.79 -22.23 -2.39
N VAL A 580 19.85 -23.03 -2.42
CA VAL A 580 21.22 -22.52 -2.50
C VAL A 580 21.46 -21.77 -3.81
N ALA A 581 20.99 -22.30 -4.95
CA ALA A 581 21.12 -21.64 -6.24
C ALA A 581 20.37 -20.29 -6.28
N ASN A 582 19.14 -20.26 -5.76
CA ASN A 582 18.34 -19.04 -5.65
C ASN A 582 19.05 -17.95 -4.83
N LEU A 583 19.58 -18.32 -3.67
CA LEU A 583 20.34 -17.41 -2.81
C LEU A 583 21.65 -16.95 -3.48
N LEU A 584 22.42 -17.86 -4.09
CA LEU A 584 23.65 -17.51 -4.81
C LEU A 584 23.38 -16.51 -5.94
N VAL A 585 22.27 -16.66 -6.67
CA VAL A 585 21.89 -15.71 -7.72
C VAL A 585 21.44 -14.38 -7.12
N ALA A 586 20.60 -14.38 -6.09
CA ALA A 586 20.16 -13.13 -5.44
C ALA A 586 21.35 -12.33 -4.90
N PHE A 587 22.24 -12.95 -4.12
CA PHE A 587 23.42 -12.31 -3.55
C PHE A 587 24.51 -12.03 -4.60
N GLY A 588 24.64 -12.87 -5.62
CA GLY A 588 25.60 -12.70 -6.71
C GLY A 588 25.33 -11.48 -7.59
N TYR A 589 24.07 -11.04 -7.71
CA TYR A 589 23.71 -9.84 -8.48
C TYR A 589 23.46 -8.59 -7.60
N ALA A 590 23.40 -8.77 -6.28
CA ALA A 590 23.34 -7.68 -5.30
C ALA A 590 24.62 -6.83 -5.29
N ARG A 591 24.56 -5.65 -4.67
CA ARG A 591 25.74 -4.82 -4.39
C ARG A 591 26.21 -5.01 -2.96
N GLU A 592 27.51 -4.96 -2.73
CA GLU A 592 28.05 -4.73 -1.38
C GLU A 592 27.76 -3.28 -0.95
N PRO A 593 27.58 -3.02 0.35
CA PRO A 593 27.62 -1.67 0.90
C PRO A 593 28.92 -0.98 0.46
N ARG A 594 28.84 0.32 0.15
CA ARG A 594 30.07 1.11 0.02
C ARG A 594 30.64 1.28 1.42
N GLU A 595 31.90 0.91 1.62
CA GLU A 595 32.67 1.50 2.70
C GLU A 595 32.68 3.02 2.43
N PRO A 596 32.38 3.88 3.42
CA PRO A 596 32.55 5.31 3.25
C PRO A 596 34.04 5.56 3.01
N ASP A 597 34.39 5.84 1.76
CA ASP A 597 35.76 6.15 1.37
C ASP A 597 36.22 7.38 2.18
N VAL A 598 37.23 7.15 3.04
CA VAL A 598 38.01 8.21 3.69
C VAL A 598 38.95 8.79 2.64
N GLU A 599 38.43 9.42 1.58
CA GLU A 599 39.21 10.16 0.57
C GLU A 599 38.33 10.87 -0.48
N GLU A 600 37.30 11.62 -0.07
CA GLU A 600 36.63 12.61 -0.93
C GLU A 600 36.49 13.97 -0.20
N GLN A 601 37.62 14.50 0.30
CA GLN A 601 37.74 15.91 0.72
C GLN A 601 38.79 16.68 -0.12
N GLY A 602 39.15 16.19 -1.30
CA GLY A 602 40.25 16.76 -2.11
C GLY A 602 39.88 17.51 -3.38
N GLU A 603 38.71 17.31 -3.99
CA GLU A 603 38.46 17.80 -5.37
C GLU A 603 37.09 18.46 -5.58
N ALA A 604 36.62 19.22 -4.59
CA ALA A 604 35.50 20.16 -4.77
C ALA A 604 35.93 21.60 -4.46
N SER A 605 37.04 22.01 -5.07
CA SER A 605 37.41 23.42 -5.22
C SER A 605 38.10 23.58 -6.57
N GLU A 606 37.29 23.74 -7.62
CA GLU A 606 37.56 24.42 -8.89
C GLU A 606 36.66 23.87 -10.00
N THR A 607 35.43 24.42 -10.11
CA THR A 607 34.91 25.05 -11.34
C THR A 607 33.49 25.58 -11.14
#